data_AF-A0A7Z0SLW8-F1
#
_entry.id   AF-A0A7Z0SLW8-F1
#
_cell.length_a   1.000
_cell.length_b   1.000
_cell.length_c   1.000
_cell.angle_alpha   90.00
_cell.angle_beta   90.00
_cell.angle_gamma   90.00
#
_symmetry.space_group_name_H-M   'P 1'
#
loop_
_entity.id
_entity.type
_entity.pdbx_description
1 polymer ?
#
loop_
_entity_poly.entity_id
_entity_poly.type
_entity_poly.pdbx_seq_one_letter_code
_entity_poly.pdbx_strand_id
1 'polypeptide(L)'
;MLGFVKDAPPMAAAATPPADFDSPWKDALSFYFEGFLQLLAPWLHQQIDWRHPPVFLDKELQALRRGGGNGRRYVDKLVRVHSKSRKLLYLLIHIEIQGGVI
;
A
#
# COMPACT_ATOMS: atom_id res chain seq x y z
N MET A 1 -62.99 -8.71 2.83
CA MET A 1 -62.15 -7.80 2.05
C MET A 1 -60.73 -7.95 2.58
N LEU A 2 -59.84 -8.51 1.75
CA LEU A 2 -58.46 -8.90 2.09
C LEU A 2 -57.67 -7.73 2.68
N GLY A 3 -57.01 -7.93 3.82
CA GLY A 3 -56.06 -6.99 4.39
C GLY A 3 -54.74 -7.01 3.64
N PHE A 4 -54.28 -5.85 3.19
CA PHE A 4 -52.92 -5.65 2.69
C PHE A 4 -51.99 -5.43 3.89
N VAL A 5 -51.30 -6.49 4.34
CA VAL A 5 -50.04 -6.33 5.07
C VAL A 5 -48.94 -6.46 4.04
N LYS A 6 -48.36 -5.34 3.64
CA LYS A 6 -47.13 -5.31 2.86
C LYS A 6 -46.00 -5.57 3.85
N ASP A 7 -45.46 -6.78 3.85
CA ASP A 7 -44.25 -7.10 4.59
C ASP A 7 -43.16 -6.07 4.23
N ALA A 8 -42.65 -5.36 5.24
CA ALA A 8 -41.49 -4.50 5.07
C ALA A 8 -40.30 -5.38 4.71
N PRO A 9 -39.48 -5.04 3.71
CA PRO A 9 -38.30 -5.82 3.39
C PRO A 9 -37.37 -5.86 4.62
N PRO A 10 -36.70 -6.99 4.90
CA PRO A 10 -35.72 -7.03 5.96
C PRO A 10 -34.69 -5.95 5.66
N MET A 11 -34.47 -5.07 6.64
CA MET A 11 -33.45 -4.04 6.59
C MET A 11 -32.11 -4.76 6.49
N ALA A 12 -31.62 -4.96 5.27
CA ALA A 12 -30.31 -5.52 5.02
C ALA A 12 -29.33 -4.66 5.81
N ALA A 13 -28.67 -5.27 6.80
CA ALA A 13 -27.59 -4.62 7.52
C ALA A 13 -26.63 -4.09 6.45
N ALA A 14 -26.54 -2.77 6.32
CA ALA A 14 -25.61 -2.14 5.41
C ALA A 14 -24.22 -2.59 5.86
N ALA A 15 -23.66 -3.57 5.14
CA ALA A 15 -22.31 -4.04 5.38
C ALA A 15 -21.41 -2.81 5.24
N THR A 16 -20.82 -2.36 6.34
CA THR A 16 -19.83 -1.30 6.32
C THR A 16 -18.74 -1.76 5.35
N PRO A 17 -18.42 -0.98 4.29
CA PRO A 17 -17.36 -1.38 3.38
C PRO A 17 -16.10 -1.63 4.21
N PRO A 18 -15.35 -2.71 3.94
CA PRO A 18 -14.13 -3.00 4.67
C PRO A 18 -13.26 -1.75 4.58
N ALA A 19 -13.00 -1.13 5.73
CA ALA A 19 -12.24 0.11 5.77
C ALA A 19 -10.86 -0.16 5.15
N ASP A 20 -10.53 0.64 4.14
CA ASP A 20 -9.24 0.60 3.45
C ASP A 20 -8.18 1.23 4.35
N PHE A 21 -7.81 0.47 5.39
CA PHE A 21 -6.84 0.91 6.40
C PHE A 21 -5.40 0.98 5.86
N ASP A 22 -5.14 0.49 4.64
CA ASP A 22 -3.79 0.39 4.08
C ASP A 22 -3.41 1.62 3.25
N SER A 23 -4.38 2.26 2.62
CA SER A 23 -4.16 3.46 1.80
C SER A 23 -3.38 4.56 2.52
N PRO A 24 -3.66 4.90 3.80
CA PRO A 24 -2.86 5.89 4.53
C PRO A 24 -1.39 5.50 4.68
N TRP A 25 -1.09 4.21 4.85
CA TRP A 25 0.29 3.74 5.01
C TRP A 25 1.06 3.71 3.68
N LYS A 26 0.38 3.46 2.55
CA LYS A 26 0.98 3.63 1.22
C LYS A 26 1.36 5.07 0.97
N ASP A 27 0.47 6.00 1.28
CA ASP A 27 0.72 7.43 1.12
C ASP A 27 1.85 7.88 2.04
N ALA A 28 1.80 7.50 3.32
CA ALA A 28 2.87 7.79 4.28
C ALA A 28 4.23 7.28 3.81
N LEU A 29 4.31 6.04 3.30
CA LEU A 29 5.57 5.49 2.78
C LEU A 29 6.06 6.29 1.56
N SER A 30 5.17 6.79 0.71
CA SER A 30 5.55 7.64 -0.42
C SER A 30 6.07 9.00 0.04
N PHE A 31 5.40 9.65 0.99
CA PHE A 31 5.82 10.95 1.52
C PHE A 31 7.12 10.88 2.33
N TYR A 32 7.28 9.85 3.14
CA TYR A 32 8.40 9.70 4.06
C TYR A 32 9.45 8.69 3.59
N PHE A 33 9.49 8.36 2.29
CA PHE A 33 10.36 7.32 1.75
C PHE A 33 11.85 7.48 2.13
N GLU A 34 12.40 8.70 2.00
CA GLU A 34 13.79 8.97 2.36
C GLU A 34 14.03 8.73 3.86
N GLY A 35 13.19 9.33 4.72
CA GLY A 35 13.26 9.14 6.17
C GLY A 35 13.04 7.69 6.61
N PHE A 36 12.15 6.97 5.93
CA PHE A 36 11.91 5.54 6.14
C PHE A 36 13.19 4.72 5.90
N LEU A 37 13.88 4.96 4.77
CA LEU A 37 15.14 4.30 4.48
C LEU A 37 16.26 4.76 5.42
N GLN A 38 16.28 6.04 5.81
CA GLN A 38 17.25 6.54 6.78
C GLN A 38 17.11 5.81 8.13
N LEU A 39 15.88 5.55 8.57
CA LEU A 39 15.58 4.90 9.83
C LEU A 39 15.84 3.38 9.79
N LEU A 40 15.32 2.69 8.78
CA LEU A 40 15.27 1.22 8.77
C LEU A 40 16.38 0.56 7.94
N ALA A 41 16.96 1.29 6.98
CA ALA A 41 18.02 0.79 6.11
C ALA A 41 19.12 1.85 5.89
N PRO A 42 19.77 2.36 6.96
CA PRO A 42 20.72 3.47 6.86
C PRO A 42 21.89 3.19 5.90
N TRP A 43 22.32 1.92 5.78
CA TRP A 43 23.36 1.50 4.83
C TRP A 43 22.94 1.68 3.37
N LEU A 44 21.64 1.50 3.07
CA LEU A 44 21.09 1.68 1.73
C LEU A 44 20.85 3.16 1.47
N HIS A 45 20.30 3.89 2.45
CA HIS A 45 20.13 5.33 2.37
C HIS A 45 21.44 6.05 2.00
N GLN A 46 22.57 5.62 2.59
CA GLN A 46 23.89 6.19 2.28
C GLN A 46 24.37 5.95 0.85
N GLN A 47 23.81 4.97 0.14
CA GLN A 47 24.19 4.63 -1.24
C GLN A 47 23.35 5.34 -2.30
N ILE A 48 22.19 5.89 -1.93
CA ILE A 48 21.26 6.57 -2.83
C ILE A 48 21.73 8.01 -3.08
N ASP A 49 21.60 8.48 -4.32
CA ASP A 49 21.80 9.87 -4.72
C ASP A 49 20.48 10.64 -4.66
N TRP A 50 20.20 11.22 -3.49
CA TRP A 50 18.98 11.97 -3.17
C TRP A 50 18.77 13.25 -3.98
N ARG A 51 19.75 13.67 -4.80
CA ARG A 51 19.56 14.77 -5.76
C ARG A 51 18.61 14.37 -6.90
N HIS A 52 18.42 13.07 -7.13
CA HIS A 52 17.44 12.56 -8.06
C HIS A 52 16.21 12.06 -7.28
N PRO A 53 15.00 12.54 -7.60
CA PRO A 53 13.82 12.10 -6.90
C PRO A 53 13.57 10.60 -7.14
N PRO A 54 13.14 9.86 -6.10
CA PRO A 54 12.69 8.48 -6.27
C PRO A 54 11.52 8.39 -7.25
N VAL A 55 11.50 7.36 -8.10
CA VAL A 55 10.40 7.09 -9.03
C VAL A 55 9.61 5.88 -8.53
N PHE A 56 8.36 6.11 -8.16
CA PHE A 56 7.43 5.06 -7.72
C PHE A 56 6.78 4.38 -8.94
N LEU A 57 6.87 3.06 -8.98
CA LEU A 57 6.43 2.21 -10.09
C LEU A 57 5.21 1.38 -9.68
N ASP A 58 4.20 2.05 -9.11
CA ASP A 58 3.01 1.38 -8.55
C ASP A 58 2.20 0.65 -9.64
N LYS A 59 2.14 1.20 -10.87
CA LYS A 59 1.39 0.59 -11.99
C LYS A 59 2.07 -0.67 -12.51
N GLU A 60 3.40 -0.63 -12.63
CA GLU A 60 4.23 -1.75 -13.05
C GLU A 60 4.14 -2.87 -12.02
N LEU A 61 4.23 -2.52 -10.73
CA LEU A 61 4.06 -3.47 -9.64
C LEU A 61 2.66 -4.10 -9.66
N GLN A 62 1.61 -3.32 -9.90
CA GLN A 62 0.25 -3.85 -10.06
C GLN A 62 0.14 -4.82 -11.25
N ALA A 63 0.77 -4.51 -12.39
CA ALA A 63 0.77 -5.38 -13.56
C ALA A 63 1.44 -6.73 -13.28
N LEU A 64 2.53 -6.75 -12.50
CA LEU A 64 3.23 -7.96 -12.08
C LEU A 64 2.40 -8.84 -11.12
N ARG A 65 1.54 -8.23 -10.30
CA ARG A 65 0.73 -8.94 -9.29
C ARG A 65 -0.53 -9.62 -9.83
N ARG A 66 -0.91 -9.37 -11.10
CA ARG A 66 -2.15 -9.93 -11.72
C ARG A 66 -2.17 -11.47 -11.84
N GLY A 67 -1.14 -12.18 -11.38
CA GLY A 67 -1.04 -13.65 -11.39
C GLY A 67 -1.26 -14.39 -10.06
N GLY A 68 -1.54 -13.72 -8.93
CA GLY A 68 -1.76 -14.46 -7.67
C GLY A 68 -2.20 -13.64 -6.45
N GLY A 69 -3.38 -14.00 -5.92
CA GLY A 69 -3.74 -13.88 -4.49
C GLY A 69 -4.19 -12.51 -3.97
N ASN A 70 -5.50 -12.32 -3.86
CA ASN A 70 -6.12 -11.30 -3.00
C ASN A 70 -5.99 -11.69 -1.51
N GLY A 71 -5.79 -10.72 -0.61
CA GLY A 71 -6.33 -10.83 0.76
C GLY A 71 -5.41 -10.60 1.96
N ARG A 72 -4.37 -9.78 1.90
CA ARG A 72 -3.67 -9.31 3.11
C ARG A 72 -3.34 -7.83 3.06
N ARG A 73 -3.36 -7.22 4.24
CA ARG A 73 -3.12 -5.79 4.47
C ARG A 73 -1.64 -5.47 4.28
N TYR A 74 -1.28 -5.11 3.05
CA TYR A 74 0.10 -4.94 2.64
C TYR A 74 0.34 -3.63 1.90
N VAL A 75 1.40 -2.95 2.33
CA VAL A 75 1.95 -1.80 1.63
C VAL A 75 3.14 -2.28 0.82
N ASP A 76 2.88 -2.59 -0.45
CA ASP A 76 3.93 -2.92 -1.40
C ASP A 76 4.25 -1.70 -2.25
N LYS A 77 5.53 -1.36 -2.36
CA LYS A 77 6.03 -0.32 -3.28
C LYS A 77 7.24 -0.80 -4.04
N LEU A 78 7.24 -0.53 -5.34
CA LEU A 78 8.42 -0.67 -6.19
C LEU A 78 8.95 0.74 -6.47
N VAL A 79 10.19 1.00 -6.08
CA VAL A 79 10.81 2.31 -6.20
C VAL A 79 12.11 2.20 -6.97
N ARG A 80 12.27 3.00 -8.01
CA ARG A 80 13.53 3.15 -8.74
C ARG A 80 14.27 4.37 -8.21
N VAL A 81 15.53 4.19 -7.85
CA VAL A 81 16.41 5.24 -7.34
C VAL A 81 17.75 5.24 -8.06
N HIS A 82 18.45 6.37 -8.02
CA HIS A 82 19.82 6.47 -8.50
C HIS A 82 20.78 6.18 -7.36
N SER A 83 21.80 5.36 -7.60
CA SER A 83 22.92 5.22 -6.66
C SER A 83 23.92 6.37 -6.85
N LYS A 84 24.71 6.65 -5.81
CA LYS A 84 25.87 7.54 -5.90
C LYS A 84 26.93 7.05 -6.91
N SER A 85 26.95 5.76 -7.23
CA SER A 85 27.75 5.17 -8.30
C SER A 85 27.13 5.28 -9.70
N ARG A 86 26.08 6.10 -9.86
CA ARG A 86 25.32 6.35 -11.10
C ARG A 86 24.64 5.12 -11.71
N LYS A 87 24.42 4.08 -10.92
CA LYS A 87 23.64 2.90 -11.34
C LYS A 87 22.18 3.10 -10.93
N LEU A 88 21.26 2.52 -11.71
CA LEU A 88 19.87 2.42 -11.31
C LEU A 88 19.71 1.26 -10.31
N LEU A 89 19.00 1.51 -9.22
CA LEU A 89 18.60 0.51 -8.24
C LEU A 89 17.07 0.43 -8.22
N TYR A 90 16.55 -0.79 -8.07
CA TYR A 90 15.13 -1.05 -7.89
C TYR A 90 14.92 -1.63 -6.50
N LEU A 91 14.06 -1.00 -5.72
CA LEU A 91 13.75 -1.36 -4.34
C LEU A 91 12.31 -1.85 -4.29
N LEU A 92 12.13 -3.12 -3.94
CA LEU A 92 10.82 -3.67 -3.60
C LEU A 92 10.68 -3.61 -2.08
N ILE A 93 9.78 -2.75 -1.60
CA ILE A 93 9.44 -2.62 -0.19
C ILE A 93 8.12 -3.32 0.03
N HIS A 94 8.11 -4.23 1.00
CA HIS A 94 6.92 -4.93 1.48
C HIS A 94 6.79 -4.65 2.97
N ILE A 95 5.65 -4.09 3.38
CA ILE A 95 5.34 -3.86 4.80
C ILE A 95 4.08 -4.64 5.15
N GLU A 96 4.20 -5.49 6.17
CA GLU A 96 3.07 -6.18 6.79
C GLU A 96 2.51 -5.35 7.93
N ILE A 97 1.22 -5.00 7.85
CA ILE A 97 0.54 -4.29 8.94
C ILE A 97 -0.29 -5.31 9.72
N GLN A 98 0.08 -5.53 10.97
CA GLN A 98 -0.72 -6.30 11.91
C GLN A 98 -1.59 -5.34 12.73
N GLY A 99 -2.90 -5.38 12.48
CA GLY A 99 -3.89 -4.59 13.20
C GLY A 99 -5.13 -5.44 13.49
N GLY A 100 -5.29 -5.81 14.76
CA GLY A 100 -6.50 -6.45 15.29
C GLY A 100 -7.00 -5.65 16.50
N VAL A 101 -8.31 -5.61 16.68
CA VAL A 101 -8.92 -5.12 17.93
C VAL A 101 -8.39 -6.02 19.05
N ILE A 102 -7.75 -5.43 20.06
CA ILE A 102 -7.40 -6.11 21.31
C ILE A 102 -8.66 -6.23 22.16
#